data_AF-A0A9E6VP65-F1
#
_entry.id   AF-A0A9E6VP65-F1
#
_cell.length_a   1.000
_cell.length_b   1.000
_cell.length_c   1.000
_cell.angle_alpha   90.00
_cell.angle_beta   90.00
_cell.angle_gamma   90.00
#
_symmetry.space_group_name_H-M   'P 1'
#
loop_
_entity.id
_entity.type
_entity.pdbx_description
1 polymer ?
#
loop_
_entity_poly.entity_id
_entity_poly.type
_entity_poly.pdbx_seq_one_letter_code
_entity_poly.pdbx_strand_id
1 'polypeptide(L)'
;MKKHYLPFLGIALLASAANADAQILYANGANIHATTGSVVFINGGATVDNNTIFQNNGTVTITKNSSFPLPGTFTIDNTSVVSGDGTYRVEQDWINNATFNGGNSTAELYGNTQQFITGTQVTTFNNLTLTGTGTGNNRKKTLQGVDANTGANGLLAINDRELETQTQTFYVQNTATTAVTNNTTFGSEGFVSSTAPGTFSRVTAAAAGTYNFPTGSSVNITRYRPVDVATITGSSTYTVRFVNHDADNDGYLRATNDGMICTAIDTFYHAILRTAGASNADIKLYYIPATDANWDGMSHWRTNNNMWNDMATTTAGTSGGFSTLNRAAWAFANPGDPYILTNVRPATPVVSCPTLCANSSGNIFTVNGPGTGNGYTWTVPSNGTILSGQGSDSLYVDWTTGTGYVYVYDNGVNNCPSLTDSCQPTISPAPTAGFIDTASGGWNTDWSFIDQSTNGAVSWFWDFGDGSTSTQQNPAHTYGGSGTYTVILTVTNANGCTDTISSIITVLEGIIIPNVFSPNGDGINDEFYIANSGMNEFQLQIFDRWGVLIFETTASAIRWDGRTTSGAKCTDGTYYYLLKAISPTQDYSTTGFLTLIGSDKH
;
A
#
# COMPACT_ATOMS: atom_id res chain seq x y z
N MET A 1 26.56 53.35 -60.32
CA MET A 1 26.31 53.44 -58.86
C MET A 1 27.60 53.06 -58.14
N LYS A 2 28.31 54.06 -57.61
CA LYS A 2 29.60 53.89 -56.90
C LYS A 2 29.31 53.27 -55.53
N LYS A 3 29.73 52.02 -55.28
CA LYS A 3 29.75 51.42 -53.95
C LYS A 3 30.92 52.03 -53.18
N HIS A 4 30.63 52.83 -52.16
CA HIS A 4 31.64 53.30 -51.22
C HIS A 4 32.06 52.12 -50.35
N TYR A 5 33.29 51.67 -50.55
CA TYR A 5 34.03 50.91 -49.56
C TYR A 5 34.60 51.93 -48.58
N LEU A 6 34.10 51.98 -47.34
CA LEU A 6 34.85 52.57 -46.23
C LEU A 6 35.52 51.44 -45.45
N PRO A 7 36.83 51.20 -45.63
CA PRO A 7 37.61 50.57 -44.57
C PRO A 7 37.71 51.61 -43.45
N PHE A 8 36.88 51.49 -42.41
CA PHE A 8 36.96 52.38 -41.25
C PHE A 8 38.17 51.96 -40.39
N LEU A 9 39.36 52.42 -40.77
CA LEU A 9 40.52 52.48 -39.89
C LEU A 9 40.51 53.88 -39.25
N GLY A 10 39.87 54.01 -38.09
CA GLY A 10 39.82 55.28 -37.37
C GLY A 10 38.75 55.30 -36.29
N ILE A 11 39.13 55.86 -35.13
CA ILE A 11 38.29 56.13 -33.95
C ILE A 11 36.89 56.60 -34.38
N ALA A 12 35.87 55.77 -34.16
CA ALA A 12 34.47 56.16 -34.34
C ALA A 12 33.90 56.62 -32.99
N LEU A 13 33.91 57.94 -32.76
CA LEU A 13 33.00 58.55 -31.80
C LEU A 13 31.62 58.66 -32.45
N LEU A 14 30.71 57.73 -32.15
CA LEU A 14 29.29 57.92 -32.44
C LEU A 14 28.73 58.84 -31.34
N ALA A 15 28.79 60.14 -31.59
CA ALA A 15 28.20 61.15 -30.71
C ALA A 15 26.67 61.01 -30.66
N SER A 16 26.07 61.47 -29.56
CA SER A 16 24.66 61.31 -29.16
C SER A 16 23.66 61.40 -30.32
N ALA A 17 22.75 60.41 -30.39
CA ALA A 17 21.68 60.28 -31.39
C ALA A 17 22.11 59.98 -32.84
N ALA A 18 23.22 59.27 -33.04
CA ALA A 18 23.61 58.74 -34.35
C ALA A 18 23.11 57.30 -34.57
N ASN A 19 22.59 57.03 -35.77
CA ASN A 19 22.34 55.68 -36.29
C ASN A 19 23.53 55.27 -37.17
N ALA A 20 24.02 54.05 -37.01
CA ALA A 20 25.07 53.48 -37.85
C ALA A 20 24.61 52.14 -38.43
N ASP A 21 24.67 51.99 -39.76
CA ASP A 21 24.39 50.74 -40.47
C ASP A 21 25.69 50.16 -41.02
N ALA A 22 25.95 48.88 -40.76
CA ALA A 22 27.07 48.13 -41.32
C ALA A 22 26.60 46.78 -41.86
N GLN A 23 27.29 46.26 -42.87
CA GLN A 23 27.07 44.87 -43.32
C GLN A 23 27.90 43.87 -42.48
N ILE A 24 29.10 44.25 -42.08
CA ILE A 24 29.92 43.51 -41.11
C ILE A 24 30.62 44.57 -40.27
N LEU A 25 30.76 44.32 -38.98
CA LEU A 25 31.67 45.07 -38.12
C LEU A 25 32.88 44.19 -37.80
N TYR A 26 34.07 44.58 -38.25
CA TYR A 26 35.32 43.96 -37.83
C TYR A 26 36.21 45.05 -37.23
N ALA A 27 36.50 44.95 -35.94
CA ALA A 27 37.27 45.90 -35.18
C ALA A 27 38.57 45.24 -34.71
N ASN A 28 39.71 45.83 -35.08
CA ASN A 28 41.04 45.27 -34.82
C ASN A 28 41.93 46.39 -34.24
N GLY A 29 42.19 46.35 -32.93
CA GLY A 29 42.91 47.41 -32.22
C GLY A 29 42.18 48.75 -32.13
N ALA A 30 40.85 48.76 -32.27
CA ALA A 30 40.07 50.00 -32.33
C ALA A 30 39.43 50.38 -30.99
N ASN A 31 39.07 51.65 -30.84
CA ASN A 31 38.18 52.11 -29.76
C ASN A 31 36.82 52.47 -30.35
N ILE A 32 35.78 51.74 -29.96
CA ILE A 32 34.40 51.92 -30.40
C ILE A 32 33.55 52.36 -29.21
N HIS A 33 32.83 53.47 -29.37
CA HIS A 33 31.91 53.98 -28.35
C HIS A 33 30.51 54.15 -28.94
N ALA A 34 29.57 53.29 -28.56
CA ALA A 34 28.15 53.49 -28.81
C ALA A 34 27.56 54.23 -27.59
N THR A 35 27.24 55.50 -27.75
CA THR A 35 26.74 56.35 -26.64
C THR A 35 25.26 56.08 -26.35
N THR A 36 24.76 56.57 -25.21
CA THR A 36 23.34 56.43 -24.85
C THR A 36 22.44 57.01 -25.94
N GLY A 37 21.43 56.23 -26.34
CA GLY A 37 20.49 56.56 -27.42
C GLY A 37 21.03 56.33 -28.84
N SER A 38 22.29 55.93 -29.01
CA SER A 38 22.79 55.51 -30.33
C SER A 38 22.23 54.13 -30.73
N VAL A 39 22.01 53.94 -32.03
CA VAL A 39 21.62 52.64 -32.59
C VAL A 39 22.66 52.20 -33.60
N VAL A 40 23.28 51.06 -33.37
CA VAL A 40 24.23 50.42 -34.28
C VAL A 40 23.56 49.16 -34.83
N PHE A 41 23.35 49.13 -36.13
CA PHE A 41 22.70 48.03 -36.83
C PHE A 41 23.69 47.35 -37.77
N ILE A 42 23.86 46.04 -37.62
CA ILE A 42 24.88 45.25 -38.29
C ILE A 42 24.20 44.08 -39.00
N ASN A 43 24.11 44.16 -40.33
CA ASN A 43 23.52 43.16 -41.22
C ASN A 43 24.56 42.10 -41.63
N GLY A 44 25.02 41.32 -40.66
CA GLY A 44 26.03 40.27 -40.77
C GLY A 44 26.65 39.97 -39.41
N GLY A 45 27.96 39.80 -39.33
CA GLY A 45 28.66 39.53 -38.08
C GLY A 45 29.29 40.77 -37.45
N ALA A 46 29.56 40.70 -36.15
CA ALA A 46 30.37 41.68 -35.44
C ALA A 46 31.51 40.98 -34.68
N THR A 47 32.75 41.33 -35.00
CA THR A 47 33.95 40.78 -34.37
C THR A 47 34.79 41.92 -33.79
N VAL A 48 35.12 41.78 -32.50
CA VAL A 48 35.91 42.71 -31.69
C VAL A 48 37.23 42.01 -31.35
N ASP A 49 38.35 42.48 -31.90
CA ASP A 49 39.59 41.74 -31.96
C ASP A 49 40.84 42.60 -31.66
N ASN A 50 41.96 41.95 -31.33
CA ASN A 50 43.31 42.53 -31.17
C ASN A 50 43.34 43.81 -30.32
N ASN A 51 43.13 43.74 -29.01
CA ASN A 51 43.10 44.90 -28.10
C ASN A 51 42.00 45.94 -28.41
N THR A 52 40.91 45.57 -29.08
CA THR A 52 39.81 46.52 -29.30
C THR A 52 39.07 46.80 -27.98
N ILE A 53 38.75 48.08 -27.73
CA ILE A 53 37.85 48.49 -26.65
C ILE A 53 36.51 48.86 -27.27
N PHE A 54 35.45 48.16 -26.89
CA PHE A 54 34.08 48.48 -27.30
C PHE A 54 33.21 48.82 -26.10
N GLN A 55 32.93 50.10 -25.91
CA GLN A 55 31.99 50.58 -24.90
C GLN A 55 30.61 50.79 -25.53
N ASN A 56 29.63 49.99 -25.12
CA ASN A 56 28.25 50.09 -25.57
C ASN A 56 27.34 50.59 -24.43
N ASN A 57 26.82 51.81 -24.59
CA ASN A 57 25.76 52.39 -23.78
C ASN A 57 24.48 52.66 -24.62
N GLY A 58 24.48 52.29 -25.90
CA GLY A 58 23.37 52.42 -26.84
C GLY A 58 22.68 51.09 -27.12
N THR A 59 22.17 50.90 -28.34
CA THR A 59 21.61 49.62 -28.82
C THR A 59 22.42 49.11 -30.00
N VAL A 60 22.98 47.91 -29.87
CA VAL A 60 23.71 47.21 -30.93
C VAL A 60 22.85 46.03 -31.38
N THR A 61 22.49 45.98 -32.64
CA THR A 61 21.70 44.89 -33.24
C THR A 61 22.51 44.22 -34.34
N ILE A 62 22.66 42.90 -34.24
CA ILE A 62 23.45 42.07 -35.15
C ILE A 62 22.51 41.03 -35.77
N THR A 63 22.28 41.16 -37.07
CA THR A 63 21.35 40.31 -37.84
C THR A 63 22.12 39.40 -38.79
N LYS A 64 21.52 38.29 -39.18
CA LYS A 64 22.13 37.36 -40.16
C LYS A 64 21.94 37.78 -41.62
N ASN A 65 21.45 38.99 -41.89
CA ASN A 65 21.10 39.41 -43.24
C ASN A 65 22.34 39.85 -44.05
N SER A 66 23.25 38.90 -44.32
CA SER A 66 24.50 39.13 -45.06
C SER A 66 24.80 38.01 -46.06
N SER A 67 25.49 38.37 -47.14
CA SER A 67 26.01 37.44 -48.14
C SER A 67 27.39 36.85 -47.76
N PHE A 68 27.95 37.19 -46.59
CA PHE A 68 29.27 36.76 -46.13
C PHE A 68 29.19 35.61 -45.11
N PRO A 69 30.24 34.77 -44.98
CA PRO A 69 30.27 33.65 -44.04
C PRO A 69 30.28 34.11 -42.56
N LEU A 70 29.52 33.40 -41.72
CA LEU A 70 29.17 33.70 -40.31
C LEU A 70 28.27 34.94 -40.09
N PRO A 71 27.11 35.03 -40.75
CA PRO A 71 26.22 36.17 -40.59
C PRO A 71 25.45 36.09 -39.27
N GLY A 72 25.43 37.15 -38.46
CA GLY A 72 24.60 37.30 -37.26
C GLY A 72 25.31 37.03 -35.93
N THR A 73 26.57 36.60 -35.96
CA THR A 73 27.37 36.24 -34.78
C THR A 73 28.03 37.47 -34.16
N PHE A 74 28.07 37.51 -32.83
CA PHE A 74 28.88 38.47 -32.06
C PHE A 74 30.09 37.76 -31.45
N THR A 75 31.29 38.18 -31.82
CA THR A 75 32.55 37.60 -31.37
C THR A 75 33.40 38.64 -30.64
N ILE A 76 33.85 38.30 -29.45
CA ILE A 76 34.84 39.05 -28.68
C ILE A 76 36.09 38.20 -28.58
N ASP A 77 37.21 38.65 -29.13
CA ASP A 77 38.41 37.83 -29.29
C ASP A 77 39.69 38.50 -28.77
N ASN A 78 40.71 37.65 -28.59
CA ASN A 78 42.03 38.00 -28.08
C ASN A 78 41.93 38.76 -26.74
N THR A 79 42.61 39.89 -26.65
CA THR A 79 42.74 40.73 -25.44
C THR A 79 41.78 41.92 -25.47
N SER A 80 40.70 41.83 -26.26
CA SER A 80 39.70 42.88 -26.40
C SER A 80 38.82 43.01 -25.15
N VAL A 81 38.26 44.21 -24.96
CA VAL A 81 37.37 44.53 -23.83
C VAL A 81 36.07 45.11 -24.34
N VAL A 82 34.96 44.43 -24.05
CA VAL A 82 33.60 44.96 -24.25
C VAL A 82 33.04 45.40 -22.91
N SER A 83 32.46 46.59 -22.84
CA SER A 83 31.89 47.14 -21.61
C SER A 83 30.69 48.05 -21.85
N GLY A 84 30.02 48.49 -20.79
CA GLY A 84 28.94 49.47 -20.82
C GLY A 84 27.56 48.88 -20.49
N ASP A 85 26.57 49.76 -20.44
CA ASP A 85 25.22 49.47 -19.92
C ASP A 85 24.16 49.31 -21.03
N GLY A 86 24.61 49.22 -22.29
CA GLY A 86 23.75 49.21 -23.47
C GLY A 86 22.98 47.90 -23.70
N THR A 87 22.28 47.84 -24.83
CA THR A 87 21.57 46.65 -25.31
C THR A 87 22.35 46.00 -26.43
N TYR A 88 22.44 44.67 -26.41
CA TYR A 88 22.98 43.83 -27.48
C TYR A 88 21.86 42.89 -27.96
N ARG A 89 21.50 42.96 -29.23
CA ARG A 89 20.52 42.06 -29.86
C ARG A 89 21.28 41.21 -30.87
N VAL A 90 21.33 39.90 -30.68
CA VAL A 90 22.16 39.00 -31.49
C VAL A 90 21.28 37.89 -32.09
N GLU A 91 21.32 37.74 -33.42
CA GLU A 91 20.51 36.77 -34.15
C GLU A 91 21.16 35.37 -34.28
N GLN A 92 22.49 35.27 -34.17
CA GLN A 92 23.21 33.98 -34.16
C GLN A 92 24.07 33.82 -32.90
N ASP A 93 25.30 33.35 -33.02
CA ASP A 93 26.08 32.92 -31.86
C ASP A 93 26.65 34.10 -31.07
N TRP A 94 26.79 33.89 -29.78
CA TRP A 94 27.55 34.74 -28.88
C TRP A 94 28.85 34.02 -28.53
N ILE A 95 29.98 34.56 -28.98
CA ILE A 95 31.31 33.99 -28.78
C ILE A 95 32.13 34.94 -27.91
N ASN A 96 32.48 34.52 -26.69
CA ASN A 96 33.31 35.30 -25.79
C ASN A 96 34.64 34.59 -25.50
N ASN A 97 35.69 35.03 -26.19
CA ASN A 97 37.06 34.58 -25.97
C ASN A 97 37.92 35.60 -25.20
N ALA A 98 37.32 36.71 -24.75
CA ALA A 98 38.02 37.83 -24.14
C ALA A 98 37.25 38.43 -22.96
N THR A 99 37.42 39.72 -22.67
CA THR A 99 36.77 40.37 -21.53
C THR A 99 35.43 40.97 -21.93
N PHE A 100 34.34 40.47 -21.34
CA PHE A 100 33.01 41.08 -21.39
C PHE A 100 32.59 41.59 -20.01
N ASN A 101 32.58 42.90 -19.84
CA ASN A 101 32.17 43.61 -18.61
C ASN A 101 30.89 44.40 -18.87
N GLY A 102 29.79 43.69 -19.11
CA GLY A 102 28.54 44.28 -19.55
C GLY A 102 27.77 45.12 -18.50
N GLY A 103 28.39 45.64 -17.43
CA GLY A 103 27.73 46.58 -16.49
C GLY A 103 26.27 46.22 -16.14
N ASN A 104 25.33 47.11 -16.46
CA ASN A 104 23.89 46.92 -16.37
C ASN A 104 23.21 46.56 -17.72
N SER A 105 23.97 46.07 -18.69
CA SER A 105 23.52 45.78 -20.05
C SER A 105 22.40 44.75 -20.14
N THR A 106 21.77 44.71 -21.31
CA THR A 106 20.81 43.66 -21.68
C THR A 106 21.26 42.97 -22.97
N ALA A 107 21.37 41.65 -22.94
CA ALA A 107 21.58 40.81 -24.11
C ALA A 107 20.26 40.12 -24.51
N GLU A 108 19.85 40.28 -25.76
CA GLU A 108 18.71 39.59 -26.35
C GLU A 108 19.21 38.62 -27.44
N LEU A 109 18.98 37.32 -27.23
CA LEU A 109 19.25 36.28 -28.23
C LEU A 109 17.95 35.91 -28.93
N TYR A 110 17.72 36.48 -30.10
CA TYR A 110 16.42 36.46 -30.80
C TYR A 110 16.37 35.58 -32.06
N GLY A 111 17.44 34.81 -32.31
CA GLY A 111 17.59 33.97 -33.48
C GLY A 111 16.50 32.90 -33.63
N ASN A 112 16.15 32.61 -34.89
CA ASN A 112 15.21 31.55 -35.28
C ASN A 112 15.90 30.25 -35.72
N THR A 113 17.22 30.17 -35.52
CA THR A 113 18.04 28.96 -35.62
C THR A 113 18.63 28.69 -34.24
N GLN A 114 19.15 27.47 -34.02
CA GLN A 114 19.90 27.20 -32.79
C GLN A 114 21.03 28.22 -32.64
N GLN A 115 21.09 28.89 -31.49
CA GLN A 115 22.15 29.86 -31.16
C GLN A 115 23.06 29.26 -30.11
N PHE A 116 24.36 29.48 -30.23
CA PHE A 116 25.35 29.05 -29.24
C PHE A 116 25.82 30.22 -28.39
N ILE A 117 25.98 29.98 -27.09
CA ILE A 117 26.75 30.81 -26.16
C ILE A 117 28.02 30.03 -25.88
N THR A 118 29.14 30.51 -26.39
CA THR A 118 30.40 29.75 -26.43
C THR A 118 31.61 30.67 -26.27
N GLY A 119 32.79 30.08 -26.21
CA GLY A 119 34.08 30.77 -26.18
C GLY A 119 35.01 30.23 -25.11
N THR A 120 36.13 30.92 -24.89
CA THR A 120 37.14 30.56 -23.89
C THR A 120 36.92 31.23 -22.53
N GLN A 121 35.98 32.17 -22.42
CA GLN A 121 35.68 32.93 -21.21
C GLN A 121 34.20 32.86 -20.84
N VAL A 122 33.92 32.76 -19.54
CA VAL A 122 32.55 32.82 -19.01
C VAL A 122 31.95 34.19 -19.32
N THR A 123 30.76 34.20 -19.92
CA THR A 123 30.02 35.44 -20.12
C THR A 123 29.10 35.70 -18.93
N THR A 124 29.27 36.86 -18.29
CA THR A 124 28.34 37.40 -17.28
C THR A 124 27.41 38.39 -17.98
N PHE A 125 26.24 37.91 -18.41
CA PHE A 125 25.20 38.79 -18.93
C PHE A 125 24.57 39.52 -17.75
N ASN A 126 24.41 40.85 -17.75
CA ASN A 126 23.61 41.42 -16.66
C ASN A 126 22.15 40.97 -16.81
N ASN A 127 21.43 41.42 -17.84
CA ASN A 127 20.16 40.81 -18.23
C ASN A 127 20.36 39.93 -19.46
N LEU A 128 19.79 38.72 -19.45
CA LEU A 128 19.71 37.83 -20.61
C LEU A 128 18.25 37.56 -20.95
N THR A 129 17.86 37.89 -22.18
CA THR A 129 16.52 37.66 -22.73
C THR A 129 16.61 36.74 -23.93
N LEU A 130 15.85 35.64 -23.92
CA LEU A 130 15.81 34.66 -24.99
C LEU A 130 14.50 34.80 -25.75
N THR A 131 14.55 35.09 -27.05
CA THR A 131 13.36 35.27 -27.90
C THR A 131 13.55 34.55 -29.24
N GLY A 132 12.60 34.73 -30.15
CA GLY A 132 12.58 34.14 -31.48
C GLY A 132 11.42 33.18 -31.68
N THR A 133 11.23 32.74 -32.93
CA THR A 133 10.11 31.90 -33.38
C THR A 133 10.55 30.52 -33.88
N GLY A 134 11.83 30.18 -33.72
CA GLY A 134 12.36 28.86 -34.08
C GLY A 134 11.68 27.72 -33.30
N THR A 135 11.54 26.56 -33.93
CA THR A 135 10.92 25.34 -33.37
C THR A 135 11.91 24.17 -33.35
N GLY A 136 11.62 23.10 -32.59
CA GLY A 136 12.55 21.98 -32.44
C GLY A 136 13.92 22.45 -31.96
N ASN A 137 15.02 21.99 -32.56
CA ASN A 137 16.38 22.46 -32.22
C ASN A 137 16.56 23.97 -32.41
N ASN A 138 15.79 24.61 -33.29
CA ASN A 138 15.91 26.05 -33.56
C ASN A 138 15.34 26.93 -32.45
N ARG A 139 14.69 26.35 -31.44
CA ARG A 139 14.27 27.08 -30.24
C ARG A 139 15.40 27.22 -29.21
N LYS A 140 16.49 26.46 -29.38
CA LYS A 140 17.55 26.30 -28.39
C LYS A 140 18.52 27.46 -28.41
N LYS A 141 18.89 27.90 -27.22
CA LYS A 141 20.02 28.78 -26.92
C LYS A 141 20.97 27.92 -26.08
N THR A 142 22.06 27.48 -26.68
CA THR A 142 22.86 26.36 -26.19
C THR A 142 24.18 26.86 -25.62
N LEU A 143 24.47 26.54 -24.37
CA LEU A 143 25.83 26.66 -23.85
C LEU A 143 26.69 25.59 -24.50
N GLN A 144 27.88 25.97 -24.98
CA GLN A 144 28.82 25.03 -25.59
C GLN A 144 30.21 25.24 -25.01
N GLY A 145 30.65 24.30 -24.18
CA GLY A 145 32.03 24.26 -23.65
C GLY A 145 32.38 25.31 -22.60
N VAL A 146 31.44 26.21 -22.25
CA VAL A 146 31.66 27.25 -21.24
C VAL A 146 30.38 27.55 -20.43
N ASP A 147 30.56 27.75 -19.13
CA ASP A 147 29.49 28.23 -18.26
C ASP A 147 29.09 29.66 -18.60
N ALA A 148 27.88 30.07 -18.20
CA ALA A 148 27.41 31.44 -18.32
C ALA A 148 26.62 31.85 -17.08
N ASN A 149 26.50 33.14 -16.81
CA ASN A 149 25.75 33.61 -15.66
C ASN A 149 25.08 34.96 -15.87
N THR A 150 24.09 35.25 -15.02
CA THR A 150 23.54 36.61 -14.89
C THR A 150 24.36 37.45 -13.91
N GLY A 151 24.25 38.77 -14.01
CA GLY A 151 24.77 39.69 -12.99
C GLY A 151 24.03 39.57 -11.66
N ALA A 152 24.62 40.09 -10.57
CA ALA A 152 24.04 40.01 -9.22
C ALA A 152 22.67 40.72 -9.07
N ASN A 153 22.35 41.67 -9.94
CA ASN A 153 21.04 42.33 -10.03
C ASN A 153 20.31 42.02 -11.34
N GLY A 154 20.86 41.08 -12.11
CA GLY A 154 20.44 40.73 -13.46
C GLY A 154 19.19 39.87 -13.52
N LEU A 155 18.52 39.87 -14.66
CA LEU A 155 17.35 39.04 -14.94
C LEU A 155 17.64 38.01 -16.04
N LEU A 156 17.08 36.81 -15.89
CA LEU A 156 17.02 35.80 -16.95
C LEU A 156 15.56 35.67 -17.43
N ALA A 157 15.27 36.13 -18.63
CA ALA A 157 13.98 35.97 -19.29
C ALA A 157 14.08 34.89 -20.38
N ILE A 158 13.58 33.69 -20.09
CA ILE A 158 13.62 32.53 -21.00
C ILE A 158 12.48 32.59 -22.03
N ASN A 159 11.38 33.30 -21.71
CA ASN A 159 10.16 33.34 -22.51
C ASN A 159 9.65 31.91 -22.83
N ASP A 160 9.45 31.55 -24.09
CA ASP A 160 9.05 30.22 -24.58
C ASP A 160 10.22 29.45 -25.23
N ARG A 161 11.47 29.84 -24.92
CA ARG A 161 12.70 29.27 -25.49
C ARG A 161 13.29 28.16 -24.61
N GLU A 162 14.22 27.40 -25.17
CA GLU A 162 14.98 26.39 -24.42
C GLU A 162 16.41 26.89 -24.21
N LEU A 163 16.82 27.05 -22.95
CA LEU A 163 18.22 27.27 -22.59
C LEU A 163 18.87 25.90 -22.37
N GLU A 164 19.59 25.39 -23.36
CA GLU A 164 20.24 24.08 -23.28
C GLU A 164 21.65 24.25 -22.71
N THR A 165 21.90 23.78 -21.49
CA THR A 165 23.21 23.95 -20.85
C THR A 165 24.21 22.86 -21.23
N GLN A 166 23.77 21.79 -21.92
CA GLN A 166 24.60 20.60 -22.17
C GLN A 166 25.27 20.14 -20.86
N THR A 167 26.60 20.01 -20.87
CA THR A 167 27.42 19.62 -19.71
C THR A 167 27.88 20.83 -18.87
N GLN A 168 27.45 22.05 -19.22
CA GLN A 168 27.79 23.31 -18.56
C GLN A 168 26.68 23.71 -17.57
N THR A 169 26.96 24.73 -16.76
CA THR A 169 26.01 25.32 -15.83
C THR A 169 25.69 26.77 -16.19
N PHE A 170 24.40 27.10 -16.16
CA PHE A 170 23.96 28.50 -16.17
C PHE A 170 23.67 28.96 -14.74
N TYR A 171 24.31 30.04 -14.29
CA TYR A 171 24.14 30.56 -12.93
C TYR A 171 23.31 31.84 -12.89
N VAL A 172 22.31 31.88 -12.01
CA VAL A 172 21.56 33.09 -11.68
C VAL A 172 22.08 33.66 -10.37
N GLN A 173 22.79 34.79 -10.45
CA GLN A 173 23.40 35.43 -9.28
C GLN A 173 22.42 36.32 -8.51
N ASN A 174 21.37 36.80 -9.19
CA ASN A 174 20.32 37.58 -8.57
C ASN A 174 19.47 36.74 -7.61
N THR A 175 19.46 37.16 -6.35
CA THR A 175 18.78 36.47 -5.26
C THR A 175 17.28 36.73 -5.18
N ALA A 176 16.72 37.58 -6.05
CA ALA A 176 15.28 37.79 -6.12
C ALA A 176 14.55 36.54 -6.64
N THR A 177 13.39 36.21 -6.07
CA THR A 177 12.53 35.12 -6.57
C THR A 177 12.08 35.37 -8.01
N THR A 178 11.88 36.64 -8.37
CA THR A 178 11.51 37.13 -9.71
C THR A 178 12.67 37.24 -10.70
N ALA A 179 13.90 36.84 -10.33
CA ALA A 179 15.07 36.94 -11.21
C ALA A 179 15.00 36.08 -12.48
N VAL A 180 14.13 35.07 -12.48
CA VAL A 180 13.92 34.16 -13.61
C VAL A 180 12.47 34.24 -14.04
N THR A 181 12.23 34.48 -15.33
CA THR A 181 10.89 34.52 -15.91
C THR A 181 10.81 33.65 -17.16
N ASN A 182 9.67 33.01 -17.37
CA ASN A 182 9.34 32.21 -18.55
C ASN A 182 7.85 32.37 -18.88
N ASN A 183 7.45 32.00 -20.10
CA ASN A 183 6.05 31.90 -20.47
C ASN A 183 5.39 30.77 -19.65
N THR A 184 4.22 31.05 -19.10
CA THR A 184 3.46 30.09 -18.27
C THR A 184 2.28 29.48 -19.02
N THR A 185 2.17 29.74 -20.32
CA THR A 185 1.15 29.13 -21.17
C THR A 185 1.47 27.65 -21.35
N PHE A 186 0.55 26.78 -20.92
CA PHE A 186 0.73 25.33 -20.97
C PHE A 186 1.08 24.82 -22.37
N GLY A 187 2.20 24.09 -22.49
CA GLY A 187 2.75 23.58 -23.76
C GLY A 187 3.60 24.58 -24.55
N SER A 188 3.71 25.83 -24.10
CA SER A 188 4.54 26.89 -24.69
C SER A 188 5.50 27.50 -23.65
N GLU A 189 5.84 26.75 -22.61
CA GLU A 189 6.73 27.21 -21.56
C GLU A 189 8.18 27.23 -22.03
N GLY A 190 8.93 28.21 -21.53
CA GLY A 190 10.38 28.24 -21.64
C GLY A 190 11.01 27.48 -20.49
N PHE A 191 12.10 26.79 -20.78
CA PHE A 191 12.77 25.94 -19.80
C PHE A 191 14.27 25.81 -20.03
N VAL A 192 14.96 25.31 -19.01
CA VAL A 192 16.38 24.96 -19.04
C VAL A 192 16.50 23.44 -19.14
N SER A 193 17.26 22.97 -20.13
CA SER A 193 17.58 21.56 -20.32
C SER A 193 19.07 21.32 -20.16
N SER A 194 19.47 20.12 -19.76
CA SER A 194 20.87 19.83 -19.40
C SER A 194 21.19 18.34 -19.54
N THR A 195 22.44 18.01 -19.85
CA THR A 195 23.00 16.66 -19.77
C THR A 195 23.98 16.59 -18.60
N ALA A 196 24.17 15.43 -17.96
CA ALA A 196 25.15 15.34 -16.87
C ALA A 196 26.56 15.74 -17.38
N PRO A 197 27.33 16.56 -16.66
CA PRO A 197 27.08 17.14 -15.32
C PRO A 197 26.42 18.54 -15.31
N GLY A 198 25.93 19.06 -16.43
CA GLY A 198 25.37 20.40 -16.54
C GLY A 198 24.10 20.63 -15.74
N THR A 199 23.86 21.88 -15.32
CA THR A 199 22.76 22.25 -14.41
C THR A 199 22.23 23.68 -14.62
N PHE A 200 21.09 23.98 -14.00
CA PHE A 200 20.63 25.35 -13.77
C PHE A 200 20.80 25.73 -12.30
N SER A 201 21.58 26.77 -12.01
CA SER A 201 21.96 27.17 -10.65
C SER A 201 21.35 28.51 -10.27
N ARG A 202 20.83 28.64 -9.04
CA ARG A 202 20.35 29.91 -8.49
C ARG A 202 20.89 30.13 -7.08
N VAL A 203 21.38 31.34 -6.83
CA VAL A 203 21.65 31.82 -5.46
C VAL A 203 20.32 32.29 -4.86
N THR A 204 20.07 31.92 -3.59
CA THR A 204 18.83 32.24 -2.88
C THR A 204 19.11 33.07 -1.65
N ALA A 205 18.15 33.92 -1.29
CA ALA A 205 18.14 34.70 -0.06
C ALA A 205 17.33 33.97 1.03
N ALA A 206 17.68 34.26 2.28
CA ALA A 206 17.01 33.69 3.44
C ALA A 206 15.54 34.12 3.51
N ALA A 207 14.63 33.16 3.65
CA ALA A 207 13.18 33.37 3.81
C ALA A 207 12.56 34.29 2.72
N ALA A 208 13.08 34.23 1.50
CA ALA A 208 12.69 35.12 0.40
C ALA A 208 11.48 34.60 -0.42
N GLY A 209 10.92 33.45 -0.04
CA GLY A 209 9.80 32.80 -0.72
C GLY A 209 10.25 31.68 -1.65
N THR A 210 9.50 31.48 -2.75
CA THR A 210 9.68 30.35 -3.66
C THR A 210 10.49 30.73 -4.90
N TYR A 211 11.54 29.96 -5.16
CA TYR A 211 12.36 30.07 -6.35
C TYR A 211 11.93 29.01 -7.37
N ASN A 212 11.41 29.46 -8.52
CA ASN A 212 11.10 28.58 -9.63
C ASN A 212 12.37 28.19 -10.41
N PHE A 213 12.60 26.90 -10.59
CA PHE A 213 13.58 26.35 -11.51
C PHE A 213 12.81 25.83 -12.72
N PRO A 214 12.75 26.58 -13.83
CA PRO A 214 11.99 26.18 -15.00
C PRO A 214 12.74 25.10 -15.77
N THR A 215 12.88 23.90 -15.21
CA THR A 215 13.60 22.80 -15.85
C THR A 215 12.72 21.99 -16.79
N GLY A 216 13.33 21.41 -17.81
CA GLY A 216 12.65 20.57 -18.79
C GLY A 216 13.62 19.82 -19.67
N SER A 217 13.09 19.11 -20.66
CA SER A 217 13.88 18.41 -21.66
C SER A 217 13.14 18.39 -22.98
N SER A 218 13.88 18.58 -24.08
CA SER A 218 13.38 18.36 -25.43
C SER A 218 13.71 16.97 -25.98
N VAL A 219 14.34 16.10 -25.19
CA VAL A 219 14.76 14.76 -25.63
C VAL A 219 13.53 13.86 -25.79
N ASN A 220 13.37 13.26 -26.97
CA ASN A 220 12.20 12.47 -27.40
C ASN A 220 10.89 13.28 -27.44
N ILE A 221 10.35 13.63 -26.28
CA ILE A 221 9.13 14.42 -26.10
C ILE A 221 9.50 15.62 -25.23
N THR A 222 9.07 16.81 -25.67
CA THR A 222 9.27 18.04 -24.89
C THR A 222 8.46 17.96 -23.60
N ARG A 223 9.14 18.09 -22.46
CA ARG A 223 8.55 18.11 -21.13
C ARG A 223 9.04 19.33 -20.37
N TYR A 224 8.09 20.14 -19.89
CA TYR A 224 8.34 21.13 -18.86
C TYR A 224 7.97 20.52 -17.51
N ARG A 225 8.96 20.38 -16.61
CA ARG A 225 8.79 19.82 -15.26
C ARG A 225 9.58 20.72 -14.32
N PRO A 226 9.03 21.87 -13.93
CA PRO A 226 9.72 22.79 -13.05
C PRO A 226 9.89 22.19 -11.66
N VAL A 227 10.80 22.79 -10.91
CA VAL A 227 10.97 22.54 -9.47
C VAL A 227 10.83 23.86 -8.75
N ASP A 228 10.03 23.89 -7.70
CA ASP A 228 9.96 25.02 -6.79
C ASP A 228 10.77 24.70 -5.53
N VAL A 229 11.68 25.61 -5.17
CA VAL A 229 12.49 25.54 -3.95
C VAL A 229 12.14 26.75 -3.09
N ALA A 230 11.48 26.54 -1.96
CA ALA A 230 11.17 27.61 -1.01
C ALA A 230 12.17 27.58 0.15
N THR A 231 12.87 28.70 0.38
CA THR A 231 13.90 28.77 1.42
C THR A 231 13.28 28.96 2.79
N ILE A 232 13.80 28.24 3.80
CA ILE A 232 13.27 28.32 5.18
C ILE A 232 14.18 29.20 6.04
N THR A 233 15.47 28.84 6.17
CA THR A 233 16.44 29.57 7.00
C THR A 233 17.73 29.79 6.23
N GLY A 234 18.30 31.00 6.24
CA GLY A 234 19.62 31.26 5.64
C GLY A 234 19.64 31.26 4.10
N SER A 235 20.69 31.83 3.52
CA SER A 235 20.94 31.85 2.08
C SER A 235 21.67 30.59 1.63
N SER A 236 21.28 30.04 0.49
CA SER A 236 21.90 28.87 -0.12
C SER A 236 21.98 28.99 -1.64
N THR A 237 22.82 28.17 -2.27
CA THR A 237 22.81 28.00 -3.72
C THR A 237 22.27 26.62 -4.04
N TYR A 238 21.25 26.57 -4.88
CA TYR A 238 20.67 25.32 -5.36
C TYR A 238 20.89 25.18 -6.86
N THR A 239 21.19 23.98 -7.30
CA THR A 239 21.29 23.61 -8.71
C THR A 239 20.28 22.52 -9.00
N VAL A 240 19.60 22.63 -10.14
CA VAL A 240 18.57 21.70 -10.56
C VAL A 240 18.86 21.25 -11.99
N ARG A 241 18.70 19.96 -12.22
CA ARG A 241 18.69 19.33 -13.54
C ARG A 241 17.44 18.46 -13.67
N PHE A 242 16.81 18.52 -14.83
CA PHE A 242 15.78 17.56 -15.21
C PHE A 242 16.40 16.48 -16.10
N VAL A 243 16.24 15.23 -15.68
CA VAL A 243 16.76 14.04 -16.35
C VAL A 243 15.58 13.32 -16.99
N ASN A 244 15.70 12.93 -18.26
CA ASN A 244 14.58 12.44 -19.07
C ASN A 244 14.96 11.12 -19.75
N HIS A 245 15.42 10.16 -18.94
CA HIS A 245 15.79 8.81 -19.32
C HIS A 245 15.83 7.90 -18.07
N ASP A 246 15.95 6.59 -18.27
CA ASP A 246 15.92 5.59 -17.20
C ASP A 246 17.00 5.86 -16.13
N ALA A 247 16.59 5.94 -14.87
CA ALA A 247 17.46 6.19 -13.73
C ALA A 247 18.58 5.13 -13.62
N ASP A 248 18.33 3.88 -14.03
CA ASP A 248 19.33 2.81 -14.03
C ASP A 248 20.53 3.18 -14.94
N ASN A 249 20.32 3.98 -16.00
CA ASN A 249 21.40 4.43 -16.90
C ASN A 249 22.37 5.42 -16.24
N ASP A 250 21.94 6.16 -15.23
CA ASP A 250 22.80 7.05 -14.44
C ASP A 250 23.33 6.31 -13.17
N GLY A 251 23.15 4.98 -13.08
CA GLY A 251 23.65 4.15 -11.98
C GLY A 251 22.72 4.05 -10.76
N TYR A 252 21.49 4.53 -10.89
CA TYR A 252 20.50 4.54 -9.82
C TYR A 252 19.62 3.29 -9.86
N LEU A 253 20.16 2.17 -9.36
CA LEU A 253 19.57 0.83 -9.50
C LEU A 253 18.25 0.64 -8.75
N ARG A 254 17.12 0.50 -9.47
CA ARG A 254 15.76 0.31 -8.90
C ARG A 254 15.62 -0.86 -7.93
N ALA A 255 16.27 -1.98 -8.25
CA ALA A 255 16.14 -3.24 -7.52
C ALA A 255 16.58 -3.16 -6.04
N THR A 256 17.41 -2.17 -5.66
CA THR A 256 17.86 -2.06 -4.26
C THR A 256 16.76 -1.58 -3.30
N ASN A 257 15.63 -1.08 -3.83
CA ASN A 257 14.62 -0.37 -3.04
C ASN A 257 13.21 -1.02 -3.12
N ASP A 258 13.11 -2.21 -3.72
CA ASP A 258 11.86 -2.90 -4.07
C ASP A 258 10.97 -3.24 -2.84
N GLY A 259 11.56 -3.33 -1.66
CA GLY A 259 10.82 -3.56 -0.41
C GLY A 259 10.07 -2.33 0.13
N MET A 260 10.33 -1.13 -0.40
CA MET A 260 9.89 0.15 0.17
C MET A 260 9.02 0.99 -0.79
N ILE A 261 9.23 0.85 -2.10
CA ILE A 261 8.41 1.46 -3.15
C ILE A 261 7.84 0.38 -4.05
N CYS A 262 6.69 0.63 -4.69
CA CYS A 262 6.19 -0.28 -5.72
C CYS A 262 6.70 0.10 -7.10
N THR A 263 6.70 1.40 -7.39
CA THR A 263 7.19 1.95 -8.65
C THR A 263 7.82 3.31 -8.39
N ALA A 264 8.88 3.61 -9.13
CA ALA A 264 9.44 4.95 -9.26
C ALA A 264 9.14 5.45 -10.67
N ILE A 265 9.09 6.77 -10.84
CA ILE A 265 9.04 7.33 -12.18
C ILE A 265 10.36 7.03 -12.90
N ASP A 266 10.28 6.29 -14.00
CA ASP A 266 11.45 5.82 -14.76
C ASP A 266 11.67 6.60 -16.06
N THR A 267 10.71 7.45 -16.42
CA THR A 267 10.79 8.27 -17.63
C THR A 267 11.50 9.60 -17.39
N PHE A 268 11.48 10.11 -16.16
CA PHE A 268 12.19 11.32 -15.79
C PHE A 268 12.35 11.50 -14.29
N TYR A 269 13.33 12.30 -13.88
CA TYR A 269 13.55 12.69 -12.49
C TYR A 269 14.35 13.98 -12.38
N HIS A 270 14.48 14.52 -11.18
CA HIS A 270 15.23 15.76 -10.95
C HIS A 270 16.51 15.47 -10.16
N ALA A 271 17.63 16.07 -10.52
CA ALA A 271 18.79 16.14 -9.63
C ALA A 271 18.79 17.52 -9.00
N ILE A 272 18.61 17.59 -7.67
CA ILE A 272 18.51 18.84 -6.92
C ILE A 272 19.65 18.88 -5.90
N LEU A 273 20.57 19.82 -6.08
CA LEU A 273 21.75 19.91 -5.24
C LEU A 273 21.81 21.26 -4.53
N ARG A 274 22.05 21.24 -3.22
CA ARG A 274 22.55 22.42 -2.50
C ARG A 274 24.07 22.48 -2.62
N THR A 275 24.59 23.37 -3.47
CA THR A 275 26.03 23.55 -3.69
C THR A 275 26.69 24.51 -2.70
N ALA A 276 25.90 25.38 -2.05
CA ALA A 276 26.40 26.28 -1.00
C ALA A 276 25.34 26.55 0.09
N GLY A 277 25.80 26.83 1.30
CA GLY A 277 24.97 27.03 2.49
C GLY A 277 24.49 25.72 3.14
N ALA A 278 23.73 25.84 4.22
CA ALA A 278 23.29 24.72 5.06
C ALA A 278 21.76 24.61 5.20
N SER A 279 21.03 25.44 4.47
CA SER A 279 19.58 25.63 4.58
C SER A 279 18.79 24.43 4.08
N ASN A 280 17.84 23.95 4.89
CA ASN A 280 16.75 23.11 4.39
C ASN A 280 15.79 23.97 3.55
N ALA A 281 15.06 23.32 2.64
CA ALA A 281 14.09 23.97 1.78
C ALA A 281 12.83 23.13 1.63
N ASP A 282 11.68 23.78 1.43
CA ASP A 282 10.50 23.07 0.97
C ASP A 282 10.65 22.84 -0.54
N ILE A 283 10.43 21.60 -0.96
CA ILE A 283 10.56 21.19 -2.37
C ILE A 283 9.20 20.82 -2.89
N LYS A 284 8.87 21.38 -4.05
CA LYS A 284 7.67 21.05 -4.81
C LYS A 284 8.06 20.58 -6.20
N LEU A 285 7.68 19.35 -6.51
CA LEU A 285 7.85 18.72 -7.82
C LEU A 285 6.53 18.74 -8.57
N TYR A 286 6.61 18.92 -9.89
CA TYR A 286 5.47 19.04 -10.78
C TYR A 286 5.41 17.83 -11.70
N TYR A 287 4.20 17.30 -11.93
CA TYR A 287 3.93 16.23 -12.88
C TYR A 287 2.55 16.39 -13.53
N ILE A 288 2.31 15.67 -14.61
CA ILE A 288 1.04 15.66 -15.34
C ILE A 288 0.46 14.25 -15.25
N PRO A 289 -0.65 14.03 -14.50
CA PRO A 289 -1.26 12.71 -14.32
C PRO A 289 -1.51 11.95 -15.63
N ALA A 290 -1.94 12.68 -16.67
CA ALA A 290 -2.28 12.10 -17.96
C ALA A 290 -1.08 11.51 -18.73
N THR A 291 0.13 12.04 -18.51
CA THR A 291 1.35 11.56 -19.22
C THR A 291 2.34 10.85 -18.31
N ASP A 292 2.26 11.10 -17.00
CA ASP A 292 3.27 10.66 -16.03
C ASP A 292 2.72 9.61 -15.05
N ALA A 293 1.41 9.31 -15.12
CA ALA A 293 0.64 8.61 -14.09
C ALA A 293 0.53 9.40 -12.77
N ASN A 294 -0.27 8.87 -11.83
CA ASN A 294 -0.40 9.42 -10.49
C ASN A 294 0.71 8.90 -9.58
N TRP A 295 1.17 9.78 -8.70
CA TRP A 295 2.19 9.53 -7.70
C TRP A 295 1.71 10.09 -6.36
N ASP A 296 2.01 9.41 -5.26
CA ASP A 296 1.58 9.79 -3.91
C ASP A 296 2.75 10.17 -2.99
N GLY A 297 3.98 9.88 -3.41
CA GLY A 297 5.18 10.17 -2.65
C GLY A 297 6.30 10.81 -3.47
N MET A 298 7.26 11.36 -2.74
CA MET A 298 8.54 11.84 -3.24
C MET A 298 9.65 11.16 -2.46
N SER A 299 10.75 10.83 -3.11
CA SER A 299 11.91 10.22 -2.45
C SER A 299 13.22 10.68 -3.09
N HIS A 300 14.32 10.45 -2.37
CA HIS A 300 15.68 10.68 -2.84
C HIS A 300 16.39 9.33 -3.04
N TRP A 301 17.09 9.19 -4.15
CA TRP A 301 17.70 7.93 -4.56
C TRP A 301 19.03 7.69 -3.86
N ARG A 302 19.08 6.82 -2.82
CA ARG A 302 20.33 6.39 -2.19
C ARG A 302 20.45 4.89 -1.96
N THR A 303 21.70 4.47 -1.78
CA THR A 303 22.13 3.09 -1.45
C THR A 303 22.01 2.74 0.04
N ASN A 304 21.68 3.69 0.93
CA ASN A 304 21.41 3.42 2.33
C ASN A 304 19.92 3.56 2.66
N ASN A 305 19.37 2.60 3.43
CA ASN A 305 17.94 2.55 3.77
C ASN A 305 17.40 3.82 4.45
N ASN A 306 18.26 4.63 5.06
CA ASN A 306 17.84 5.70 5.97
C ASN A 306 17.12 6.89 5.31
N MET A 307 17.20 7.06 3.99
CA MET A 307 16.56 8.21 3.31
C MET A 307 15.39 7.84 2.40
N TRP A 308 15.18 6.54 2.14
CA TRP A 308 13.87 6.08 1.68
C TRP A 308 12.80 6.27 2.76
N ASN A 309 13.19 6.53 4.01
CA ASN A 309 12.28 6.98 5.06
C ASN A 309 11.61 8.35 4.76
N ASP A 310 12.04 9.08 3.72
CA ASP A 310 11.40 10.32 3.26
C ASP A 310 10.20 10.11 2.32
N MET A 311 9.83 8.86 2.01
CA MET A 311 8.63 8.43 1.26
C MET A 311 7.29 8.82 1.93
N ALA A 312 7.27 9.83 2.77
CA ALA A 312 6.10 10.26 3.52
C ALA A 312 5.02 10.88 2.62
N THR A 313 3.81 10.95 3.20
CA THR A 313 2.65 11.60 2.62
C THR A 313 2.95 13.07 2.32
N THR A 314 3.04 13.40 1.04
CA THR A 314 3.12 14.78 0.57
C THR A 314 1.71 15.31 0.31
N THR A 315 1.52 16.63 0.37
CA THR A 315 0.21 17.20 0.04
C THR A 315 0.11 17.39 -1.47
N ALA A 316 -0.76 16.61 -2.11
CA ALA A 316 -1.06 16.76 -3.52
C ALA A 316 -1.90 18.04 -3.76
N GLY A 317 -1.56 18.79 -4.81
CA GLY A 317 -2.30 19.98 -5.21
C GLY A 317 -2.25 20.22 -6.71
N THR A 318 -3.25 20.91 -7.25
CA THR A 318 -3.28 21.32 -8.66
C THR A 318 -2.77 22.75 -8.81
N SER A 319 -1.89 22.98 -9.79
CA SER A 319 -1.30 24.28 -10.08
C SER A 319 -1.07 24.43 -11.58
N GLY A 320 -1.76 25.36 -12.24
CA GLY A 320 -1.49 25.72 -13.63
C GLY A 320 -1.54 24.55 -14.64
N GLY A 321 -2.41 23.55 -14.41
CA GLY A 321 -2.51 22.34 -15.24
C GLY A 321 -1.61 21.18 -14.82
N PHE A 322 -0.73 21.40 -13.84
CA PHE A 322 0.09 20.36 -13.23
C PHE A 322 -0.53 19.85 -11.93
N SER A 323 -0.25 18.60 -11.60
CA SER A 323 -0.31 18.11 -10.23
C SER A 323 1.06 18.31 -9.57
N THR A 324 1.04 18.49 -8.26
CA THR A 324 2.23 18.80 -7.48
C THR A 324 2.31 17.89 -6.27
N LEU A 325 3.53 17.51 -5.91
CA LEU A 325 3.84 16.88 -4.63
C LEU A 325 4.84 17.78 -3.91
N ASN A 326 4.59 17.99 -2.61
CA ASN A 326 5.31 18.96 -1.80
C ASN A 326 5.86 18.29 -0.54
N ARG A 327 7.14 18.50 -0.25
CA ARG A 327 7.76 18.05 1.00
C ARG A 327 8.40 19.24 1.71
N ALA A 328 7.99 19.44 2.96
CA ALA A 328 8.50 20.51 3.81
C ALA A 328 9.86 20.15 4.42
N ALA A 329 10.70 21.16 4.64
CA ALA A 329 11.97 21.08 5.35
C ALA A 329 12.94 19.98 4.83
N TRP A 330 12.98 19.77 3.52
CA TRP A 330 13.86 18.77 2.90
C TRP A 330 15.33 19.03 3.24
N ALA A 331 16.00 17.99 3.73
CA ALA A 331 17.41 18.03 4.09
C ALA A 331 18.30 17.55 2.91
N PHE A 332 19.23 18.40 2.47
CA PHE A 332 20.16 18.10 1.36
C PHE A 332 21.42 17.39 1.85
N ALA A 333 21.27 16.18 2.41
CA ALA A 333 22.30 15.55 3.23
C ALA A 333 23.62 15.22 2.50
N ASN A 334 23.64 14.94 1.18
CA ASN A 334 24.87 14.81 0.38
C ASN A 334 24.66 15.33 -1.06
N PRO A 335 25.74 15.72 -1.75
CA PRO A 335 25.66 16.19 -3.12
C PRO A 335 25.36 15.12 -4.17
N GLY A 336 24.45 15.40 -5.11
CA GLY A 336 24.46 14.79 -6.45
C GLY A 336 23.47 13.65 -6.70
N ASP A 337 22.67 13.21 -5.73
CA ASP A 337 21.68 12.15 -5.99
C ASP A 337 20.32 12.72 -6.47
N PRO A 338 19.50 11.91 -7.18
CA PRO A 338 18.25 12.37 -7.77
C PRO A 338 17.06 12.22 -6.85
N TYR A 339 16.08 13.08 -7.10
CA TYR A 339 14.81 13.22 -6.44
C TYR A 339 13.74 12.77 -7.43
N ILE A 340 12.90 11.86 -6.97
CA ILE A 340 11.96 11.13 -7.80
C ILE A 340 10.55 11.19 -7.22
N LEU A 341 9.57 11.03 -8.09
CA LEU A 341 8.22 10.67 -7.71
C LEU A 341 8.11 9.15 -7.57
N THR A 342 7.40 8.70 -6.55
CA THR A 342 7.28 7.28 -6.20
C THR A 342 5.88 6.94 -5.78
N ASN A 343 5.46 5.71 -6.06
CA ASN A 343 4.31 5.10 -5.41
C ASN A 343 4.79 4.41 -4.14
N VAL A 344 4.34 4.93 -3.00
CA VAL A 344 4.79 4.49 -1.67
C VAL A 344 4.12 3.16 -1.36
N ARG A 345 4.93 2.15 -1.02
CA ARG A 345 4.37 0.88 -0.59
C ARG A 345 3.65 1.08 0.75
N PRO A 346 2.39 0.65 0.88
CA PRO A 346 1.70 0.67 2.16
C PRO A 346 2.48 -0.13 3.20
N ALA A 347 2.35 0.26 4.47
CA ALA A 347 2.91 -0.53 5.56
C ALA A 347 2.36 -1.96 5.51
N THR A 348 3.23 -2.93 5.78
CA THR A 348 2.81 -4.33 5.91
C THR A 348 1.77 -4.43 7.02
N PRO A 349 0.55 -4.96 6.75
CA PRO A 349 -0.44 -5.20 7.79
C PRO A 349 0.09 -6.22 8.80
N VAL A 350 -0.34 -6.13 10.07
CA VAL A 350 0.03 -7.14 11.08
C VAL A 350 -1.18 -8.02 11.38
N VAL A 351 -1.16 -9.28 10.95
CA VAL A 351 -2.26 -10.21 11.20
C VAL A 351 -2.24 -10.73 12.65
N SER A 352 -3.40 -10.70 13.31
CA SER A 352 -3.61 -11.29 14.64
C SER A 352 -4.00 -12.75 14.50
N CYS A 353 -3.38 -13.60 15.31
CA CYS A 353 -3.38 -15.05 15.12
C CYS A 353 -4.11 -15.74 16.27
N PRO A 354 -5.37 -16.14 16.05
CA PRO A 354 -6.17 -16.78 17.09
C PRO A 354 -5.77 -18.26 17.29
N THR A 355 -6.16 -18.80 18.44
CA THR A 355 -6.29 -20.25 18.63
C THR A 355 -7.66 -20.67 18.12
N LEU A 356 -7.71 -21.69 17.26
CA LEU A 356 -8.94 -22.20 16.66
C LEU A 356 -9.26 -23.61 17.15
N CYS A 357 -10.54 -23.96 17.11
CA CYS A 357 -11.00 -25.32 17.35
C CYS A 357 -11.06 -26.10 16.03
N ALA A 358 -10.68 -27.37 16.05
CA ALA A 358 -10.85 -28.24 14.88
C ALA A 358 -12.34 -28.33 14.49
N ASN A 359 -12.64 -28.27 13.17
CA ASN A 359 -14.01 -28.33 12.63
C ASN A 359 -14.94 -27.23 13.17
N SER A 360 -14.42 -26.00 13.28
CA SER A 360 -15.17 -24.84 13.75
C SER A 360 -15.57 -23.90 12.62
N SER A 361 -16.63 -23.12 12.84
CA SER A 361 -17.13 -22.13 11.89
C SER A 361 -17.05 -20.72 12.47
N GLY A 362 -16.87 -19.71 11.60
CA GLY A 362 -16.93 -18.29 12.00
C GLY A 362 -15.70 -17.78 12.76
N ASN A 363 -14.54 -18.40 12.60
CA ASN A 363 -13.30 -17.95 13.23
C ASN A 363 -12.86 -16.60 12.67
N ILE A 364 -12.37 -15.69 13.52
CA ILE A 364 -12.06 -14.31 13.13
C ILE A 364 -10.54 -14.09 13.11
N PHE A 365 -10.02 -13.66 11.95
CA PHE A 365 -8.68 -13.08 11.82
C PHE A 365 -8.82 -11.57 11.67
N THR A 366 -7.95 -10.80 12.33
CA THR A 366 -7.98 -9.34 12.28
C THR A 366 -6.62 -8.78 11.91
N VAL A 367 -6.58 -7.65 11.23
CA VAL A 367 -5.36 -6.88 10.99
C VAL A 367 -5.25 -5.76 12.01
N ASN A 368 -4.06 -5.60 12.59
CA ASN A 368 -3.66 -4.43 13.36
C ASN A 368 -2.69 -3.59 12.52
N GLY A 369 -2.94 -2.27 12.42
CA GLY A 369 -2.06 -1.33 11.72
C GLY A 369 -2.79 -0.35 10.82
N PRO A 370 -2.11 0.70 10.31
CA PRO A 370 -2.72 1.67 9.42
C PRO A 370 -2.95 1.05 8.03
N GLY A 371 -4.21 0.76 7.70
CA GLY A 371 -4.61 0.43 6.33
C GLY A 371 -4.72 1.68 5.46
N THR A 372 -4.60 1.51 4.14
CA THR A 372 -4.76 2.61 3.17
C THR A 372 -6.22 2.98 2.90
N GLY A 373 -7.16 2.16 3.38
CA GLY A 373 -8.60 2.28 3.07
C GLY A 373 -9.01 1.66 1.72
N ASN A 374 -8.08 1.05 0.97
CA ASN A 374 -8.37 0.36 -0.30
C ASN A 374 -8.68 -1.14 -0.14
N GLY A 375 -8.84 -1.57 1.12
CA GLY A 375 -9.17 -2.94 1.49
C GLY A 375 -7.99 -3.90 1.48
N TYR A 376 -8.25 -5.10 1.98
CA TYR A 376 -7.27 -6.17 2.14
C TYR A 376 -7.60 -7.37 1.27
N THR A 377 -6.57 -8.04 0.76
CA THR A 377 -6.72 -9.36 0.13
C THR A 377 -6.24 -10.43 1.08
N TRP A 378 -7.12 -11.37 1.40
CA TRP A 378 -6.83 -12.50 2.27
C TRP A 378 -6.70 -13.79 1.47
N THR A 379 -5.76 -14.64 1.87
CA THR A 379 -5.65 -16.02 1.35
C THR A 379 -5.63 -17.00 2.52
N VAL A 380 -6.50 -18.01 2.46
CA VAL A 380 -6.55 -19.10 3.44
C VAL A 380 -6.05 -20.41 2.82
N PRO A 381 -5.51 -21.34 3.62
CA PRO A 381 -5.10 -22.66 3.13
C PRO A 381 -6.32 -23.54 2.80
N SER A 382 -6.11 -24.71 2.20
CA SER A 382 -7.20 -25.60 1.75
C SER A 382 -8.09 -26.15 2.87
N ASN A 383 -7.60 -26.14 4.11
CA ASN A 383 -8.35 -26.53 5.31
C ASN A 383 -9.16 -25.36 5.91
N GLY A 384 -9.01 -24.15 5.38
CA GLY A 384 -9.82 -22.97 5.71
C GLY A 384 -10.75 -22.59 4.55
N THR A 385 -11.99 -22.20 4.86
CA THR A 385 -12.95 -21.66 3.87
C THR A 385 -13.40 -20.28 4.30
N ILE A 386 -13.21 -19.27 3.44
CA ILE A 386 -13.62 -17.90 3.74
C ILE A 386 -15.14 -17.80 3.67
N LEU A 387 -15.76 -17.36 4.77
CA LEU A 387 -17.18 -17.06 4.84
C LEU A 387 -17.47 -15.63 4.37
N SER A 388 -16.72 -14.66 4.88
CA SER A 388 -16.88 -13.23 4.60
C SER A 388 -15.66 -12.44 5.06
N GLY A 389 -15.62 -11.13 4.76
CA GLY A 389 -14.54 -10.23 5.21
C GLY A 389 -13.41 -9.98 4.21
N GLN A 390 -13.51 -10.49 2.98
CA GLN A 390 -12.63 -10.05 1.89
C GLN A 390 -12.75 -8.54 1.68
N GLY A 391 -11.61 -7.87 1.48
CA GLY A 391 -11.56 -6.40 1.40
C GLY A 391 -11.64 -5.69 2.76
N SER A 392 -11.85 -6.39 3.87
CA SER A 392 -12.02 -5.79 5.21
C SER A 392 -10.83 -6.10 6.14
N ASP A 393 -10.73 -5.35 7.25
CA ASP A 393 -9.72 -5.55 8.30
C ASP A 393 -9.94 -6.83 9.13
N SER A 394 -11.10 -7.47 8.94
CA SER A 394 -11.54 -8.65 9.67
C SER A 394 -12.03 -9.72 8.69
N LEU A 395 -11.55 -10.95 8.84
CA LEU A 395 -11.88 -12.10 7.99
C LEU A 395 -12.54 -13.21 8.82
N TYR A 396 -13.67 -13.73 8.34
CA TYR A 396 -14.40 -14.85 8.95
C TYR A 396 -14.16 -16.14 8.17
N VAL A 397 -13.71 -17.20 8.86
CA VAL A 397 -13.23 -18.43 8.23
C VAL A 397 -13.76 -19.68 8.95
N ASP A 398 -14.26 -20.63 8.17
CA ASP A 398 -14.50 -22.01 8.61
C ASP A 398 -13.20 -22.79 8.56
N TRP A 399 -12.88 -23.56 9.60
CA TRP A 399 -11.63 -24.28 9.71
C TRP A 399 -11.85 -25.76 10.01
N THR A 400 -11.26 -26.62 9.18
CA THR A 400 -11.30 -28.08 9.36
C THR A 400 -10.12 -28.55 10.23
N THR A 401 -9.53 -29.70 9.96
CA THR A 401 -8.37 -30.20 10.72
C THR A 401 -7.04 -29.79 10.07
N GLY A 402 -5.95 -29.81 10.84
CA GLY A 402 -4.61 -29.53 10.33
C GLY A 402 -4.20 -28.06 10.36
N THR A 403 -2.92 -27.81 10.08
CA THR A 403 -2.28 -26.48 10.13
C THR A 403 -2.14 -25.85 8.75
N GLY A 404 -2.17 -24.53 8.67
CA GLY A 404 -1.87 -23.79 7.45
C GLY A 404 -1.74 -22.29 7.71
N TYR A 405 -1.12 -21.55 6.79
CA TYR A 405 -0.92 -20.11 6.92
C TYR A 405 -2.06 -19.33 6.30
N VAL A 406 -2.58 -18.36 7.04
CA VAL A 406 -3.43 -17.29 6.52
C VAL A 406 -2.51 -16.14 6.12
N TYR A 407 -2.67 -15.65 4.90
CA TYR A 407 -1.90 -14.53 4.35
C TYR A 407 -2.81 -13.31 4.17
N VAL A 408 -2.24 -12.13 4.38
CA VAL A 408 -2.93 -10.85 4.13
C VAL A 408 -1.96 -9.81 3.58
N TYR A 409 -2.44 -9.00 2.65
CA TYR A 409 -1.78 -7.78 2.23
C TYR A 409 -2.82 -6.67 1.99
N ASP A 410 -2.42 -5.42 2.19
CA ASP A 410 -3.21 -4.24 1.84
C ASP A 410 -3.11 -4.01 0.32
N ASN A 411 -4.24 -3.79 -0.34
CA ASN A 411 -4.29 -3.62 -1.79
C ASN A 411 -3.59 -2.33 -2.27
N GLY A 412 -3.44 -1.36 -1.39
CA GLY A 412 -2.84 -0.06 -1.66
C GLY A 412 -3.58 0.75 -2.73
N VAL A 413 -2.91 1.79 -3.23
CA VAL A 413 -3.39 2.65 -4.33
C VAL A 413 -2.57 2.39 -5.60
N ASN A 414 -3.12 2.69 -6.78
CA ASN A 414 -2.38 2.67 -8.06
C ASN A 414 -1.58 1.36 -8.32
N ASN A 415 -2.17 0.20 -8.00
CA ASN A 415 -1.55 -1.12 -8.10
C ASN A 415 -0.25 -1.29 -7.27
N CYS A 416 -0.18 -0.63 -6.11
CA CYS A 416 0.93 -0.72 -5.18
C CYS A 416 0.53 -1.45 -3.87
N PRO A 417 0.45 -2.79 -3.86
CA PRO A 417 0.09 -3.53 -2.66
C PRO A 417 1.21 -3.52 -1.61
N SER A 418 0.84 -3.68 -0.33
CA SER A 418 1.81 -3.90 0.75
C SER A 418 2.59 -5.19 0.54
N LEU A 419 3.64 -5.40 1.34
CA LEU A 419 4.16 -6.74 1.53
C LEU A 419 3.10 -7.60 2.23
N THR A 420 3.20 -8.91 2.02
CA THR A 420 2.31 -9.88 2.66
C THR A 420 2.78 -10.17 4.08
N ASP A 421 1.85 -10.11 5.04
CA ASP A 421 2.04 -10.74 6.34
C ASP A 421 1.30 -12.08 6.39
N SER A 422 1.73 -12.94 7.29
CA SER A 422 1.17 -14.28 7.40
C SER A 422 1.15 -14.76 8.82
N CYS A 423 0.17 -15.59 9.15
CA CYS A 423 0.30 -16.39 10.35
C CYS A 423 -0.41 -17.73 10.33
N GLN A 424 0.06 -18.58 11.23
CA GLN A 424 -0.43 -19.94 11.38
C GLN A 424 -1.19 -20.02 12.71
N PRO A 425 -2.52 -20.18 12.70
CA PRO A 425 -3.29 -20.35 13.93
C PRO A 425 -2.89 -21.64 14.64
N THR A 426 -3.00 -21.63 15.97
CA THR A 426 -2.85 -22.87 16.76
C THR A 426 -4.17 -23.62 16.74
N ILE A 427 -4.16 -24.89 16.33
CA ILE A 427 -5.38 -25.72 16.26
C ILE A 427 -5.48 -26.58 17.51
N SER A 428 -6.55 -26.37 18.27
CA SER A 428 -6.90 -27.18 19.42
C SER A 428 -7.88 -28.29 19.01
N PRO A 429 -7.64 -29.56 19.40
CA PRO A 429 -8.63 -30.60 19.21
C PRO A 429 -9.88 -30.27 20.04
N ALA A 430 -11.06 -30.42 19.42
CA ALA A 430 -12.31 -30.31 20.15
C ALA A 430 -12.40 -31.43 21.23
N PRO A 431 -13.09 -31.18 22.36
CA PRO A 431 -13.50 -32.28 23.22
C PRO A 431 -14.31 -33.30 22.39
N THR A 432 -14.33 -34.57 22.80
CA THR A 432 -15.29 -35.53 22.25
C THR A 432 -16.29 -35.82 23.33
N ALA A 433 -17.52 -35.33 23.17
CA ALA A 433 -18.60 -35.47 24.12
C ALA A 433 -19.04 -36.93 24.19
N GLY A 434 -19.13 -37.46 25.41
CA GLY A 434 -19.58 -38.82 25.63
C GLY A 434 -20.17 -38.94 27.02
N PHE A 435 -21.22 -39.75 27.16
CA PHE A 435 -21.73 -40.11 28.47
C PHE A 435 -22.37 -41.49 28.43
N ILE A 436 -22.54 -42.05 29.63
CA ILE A 436 -23.40 -43.19 29.87
C ILE A 436 -24.45 -42.80 30.90
N ASP A 437 -25.65 -43.31 30.75
CA ASP A 437 -26.65 -43.32 31.81
C ASP A 437 -26.58 -44.65 32.59
N THR A 438 -26.79 -44.56 33.90
CA THR A 438 -26.98 -45.74 34.74
C THR A 438 -28.43 -45.79 35.16
N ALA A 439 -29.16 -46.74 34.58
CA ALA A 439 -30.58 -46.89 34.81
C ALA A 439 -30.86 -47.39 36.24
N SER A 440 -31.55 -46.58 37.04
CA SER A 440 -32.28 -47.05 38.23
C SER A 440 -33.71 -47.49 37.89
N GLY A 441 -34.10 -47.46 36.61
CA GLY A 441 -35.25 -48.19 36.12
C GLY A 441 -36.59 -47.67 36.59
N GLY A 442 -36.85 -46.36 36.44
CA GLY A 442 -38.11 -45.81 35.91
C GLY A 442 -38.67 -44.59 36.66
N TRP A 443 -39.99 -44.47 36.74
CA TRP A 443 -40.64 -43.21 37.14
C TRP A 443 -40.24 -42.75 38.55
N ASN A 444 -39.93 -41.46 38.70
CA ASN A 444 -39.52 -40.82 39.95
C ASN A 444 -38.29 -41.47 40.62
N THR A 445 -37.37 -42.03 39.82
CA THR A 445 -36.07 -42.53 40.28
C THR A 445 -34.93 -41.64 39.78
N ASP A 446 -33.84 -41.58 40.56
CA ASP A 446 -32.65 -40.82 40.18
C ASP A 446 -31.91 -41.52 39.03
N TRP A 447 -31.83 -40.87 37.89
CA TRP A 447 -30.95 -41.25 36.78
C TRP A 447 -29.59 -40.59 36.99
N SER A 448 -28.53 -41.41 37.08
CA SER A 448 -27.17 -40.88 37.16
C SER A 448 -26.53 -40.88 35.77
N PHE A 449 -26.08 -39.71 35.34
CA PHE A 449 -25.35 -39.50 34.09
C PHE A 449 -23.86 -39.38 34.40
N ILE A 450 -23.06 -40.23 33.76
CA ILE A 450 -21.61 -40.28 33.97
C ILE A 450 -20.93 -39.79 32.70
N ASP A 451 -20.18 -38.70 32.83
CA ASP A 451 -19.35 -38.15 31.77
C ASP A 451 -18.29 -39.16 31.33
N GLN A 452 -18.17 -39.33 30.02
CA GLN A 452 -17.14 -40.11 29.33
C GLN A 452 -16.43 -39.24 28.29
N SER A 453 -16.54 -37.91 28.39
CA SER A 453 -15.96 -37.00 27.43
C SER A 453 -14.43 -37.06 27.48
N THR A 454 -13.81 -36.98 26.31
CA THR A 454 -12.34 -37.02 26.16
C THR A 454 -11.80 -35.69 25.63
N ASN A 455 -10.47 -35.57 25.53
CA ASN A 455 -9.75 -34.35 25.10
C ASN A 455 -9.95 -33.12 26.01
N GLY A 456 -10.04 -33.36 27.33
CA GLY A 456 -9.85 -32.31 28.34
C GLY A 456 -11.03 -31.35 28.53
N ALA A 457 -12.26 -31.87 28.54
CA ALA A 457 -13.44 -31.11 28.96
C ALA A 457 -13.26 -30.52 30.38
N VAL A 458 -13.62 -29.25 30.56
CA VAL A 458 -13.54 -28.52 31.84
C VAL A 458 -14.88 -27.91 32.26
N SER A 459 -15.88 -27.94 31.38
CA SER A 459 -17.25 -27.46 31.64
C SER A 459 -18.25 -28.37 30.93
N TRP A 460 -19.40 -28.57 31.58
CA TRP A 460 -20.49 -29.44 31.10
C TRP A 460 -21.80 -28.65 31.15
N PHE A 461 -22.65 -28.87 30.15
CA PHE A 461 -24.03 -28.39 30.12
C PHE A 461 -24.92 -29.54 29.68
N TRP A 462 -25.84 -29.91 30.55
CA TRP A 462 -26.82 -30.96 30.33
C TRP A 462 -28.18 -30.35 30.08
N ASP A 463 -28.87 -30.84 29.05
CA ASP A 463 -30.31 -30.68 28.85
C ASP A 463 -30.94 -32.07 28.92
N PHE A 464 -31.82 -32.28 29.89
CA PHE A 464 -32.44 -33.60 30.11
C PHE A 464 -33.65 -33.85 29.21
N GLY A 465 -34.06 -32.89 28.38
CA GLY A 465 -35.18 -33.03 27.45
C GLY A 465 -36.57 -32.90 28.10
N ASP A 466 -36.64 -32.65 29.41
CA ASP A 466 -37.87 -32.36 30.16
C ASP A 466 -37.99 -30.87 30.59
N GLY A 467 -37.06 -30.04 30.12
CA GLY A 467 -36.93 -28.63 30.49
C GLY A 467 -35.96 -28.35 31.65
N SER A 468 -35.42 -29.39 32.29
CA SER A 468 -34.40 -29.27 33.33
C SER A 468 -32.99 -29.30 32.73
N THR A 469 -32.04 -28.62 33.40
CA THR A 469 -30.64 -28.55 32.97
C THR A 469 -29.67 -28.73 34.14
N SER A 470 -28.40 -29.04 33.85
CA SER A 470 -27.35 -29.12 34.87
C SER A 470 -25.99 -28.70 34.33
N THR A 471 -25.11 -28.22 35.20
CA THR A 471 -23.71 -27.88 34.88
C THR A 471 -22.69 -28.75 35.62
N GLN A 472 -23.15 -29.76 36.35
CA GLN A 472 -22.28 -30.72 37.03
C GLN A 472 -21.66 -31.69 36.02
N GLN A 473 -20.44 -32.17 36.29
CA GLN A 473 -19.80 -33.18 35.43
C GLN A 473 -20.60 -34.49 35.41
N ASN A 474 -21.02 -34.99 36.56
CA ASN A 474 -21.80 -36.23 36.69
C ASN A 474 -23.10 -35.94 37.46
N PRO A 475 -24.15 -35.40 36.80
CA PRO A 475 -25.39 -35.06 37.48
C PRO A 475 -26.26 -36.29 37.74
N ALA A 476 -27.06 -36.19 38.80
CA ALA A 476 -28.26 -37.01 38.97
C ALA A 476 -29.50 -36.19 38.59
N HIS A 477 -30.44 -36.79 37.88
CA HIS A 477 -31.70 -36.16 37.49
C HIS A 477 -32.89 -37.12 37.67
N THR A 478 -34.00 -36.61 38.18
CA THR A 478 -35.23 -37.39 38.36
C THR A 478 -36.30 -36.89 37.39
N TYR A 479 -36.85 -37.80 36.60
CA TYR A 479 -37.92 -37.50 35.65
C TYR A 479 -39.29 -37.60 36.33
N GLY A 480 -40.06 -36.50 36.27
CA GLY A 480 -41.39 -36.40 36.87
C GLY A 480 -42.50 -37.09 36.07
N GLY A 481 -42.23 -37.54 34.84
CA GLY A 481 -43.19 -38.21 33.97
C GLY A 481 -42.59 -39.42 33.25
N SER A 482 -43.44 -40.35 32.84
CA SER A 482 -43.06 -41.39 31.90
C SER A 482 -42.98 -40.84 30.47
N GLY A 483 -42.10 -41.42 29.67
CA GLY A 483 -41.90 -40.99 28.29
C GLY A 483 -40.48 -41.23 27.78
N THR A 484 -40.24 -40.71 26.59
CA THR A 484 -38.94 -40.73 25.94
C THR A 484 -38.33 -39.34 26.01
N TYR A 485 -37.13 -39.23 26.56
CA TYR A 485 -36.42 -37.97 26.73
C TYR A 485 -35.11 -37.99 25.95
N THR A 486 -34.83 -36.93 25.20
CA THR A 486 -33.55 -36.74 24.50
C THR A 486 -32.62 -35.96 25.41
N VAL A 487 -31.64 -36.65 26.00
CA VAL A 487 -30.63 -36.03 26.85
C VAL A 487 -29.50 -35.54 25.97
N ILE A 488 -29.13 -34.26 26.12
CA ILE A 488 -28.06 -33.60 25.39
C ILE A 488 -26.97 -33.21 26.38
N LEU A 489 -25.73 -33.58 26.07
CA LEU A 489 -24.54 -33.11 26.78
C LEU A 489 -23.73 -32.24 25.82
N THR A 490 -23.51 -30.99 26.20
CA THR A 490 -22.52 -30.09 25.58
C THR A 490 -21.33 -29.93 26.54
N VAL A 491 -20.13 -30.29 26.09
CA VAL A 491 -18.89 -30.10 26.85
C VAL A 491 -18.03 -29.03 26.24
N THR A 492 -17.27 -28.31 27.07
CA THR A 492 -16.30 -27.28 26.64
C THR A 492 -14.93 -27.58 27.24
N ASN A 493 -13.86 -27.48 26.45
CA ASN A 493 -12.49 -27.63 26.94
C ASN A 493 -11.88 -26.28 27.37
N ALA A 494 -10.66 -26.30 27.94
CA ALA A 494 -9.98 -25.10 28.42
C ALA A 494 -9.68 -24.05 27.34
N ASN A 495 -9.69 -24.43 26.06
CA ASN A 495 -9.48 -23.53 24.92
C ASN A 495 -10.81 -22.97 24.36
N GLY A 496 -11.95 -23.28 24.99
CA GLY A 496 -13.28 -22.83 24.56
C GLY A 496 -13.91 -23.68 23.46
N CYS A 497 -13.29 -24.80 23.06
CA CYS A 497 -13.86 -25.70 22.05
C CYS A 497 -14.97 -26.53 22.64
N THR A 498 -16.08 -26.67 21.89
CA THR A 498 -17.27 -27.40 22.32
C THR A 498 -17.54 -28.62 21.47
N ASP A 499 -18.13 -29.65 22.08
CA ASP A 499 -18.74 -30.77 21.36
C ASP A 499 -20.05 -31.16 22.04
N THR A 500 -20.97 -31.74 21.27
CA THR A 500 -22.31 -32.09 21.74
C THR A 500 -22.67 -33.51 21.34
N ILE A 501 -23.16 -34.28 22.30
CA ILE A 501 -23.70 -35.62 22.08
C ILE A 501 -25.14 -35.67 22.60
N SER A 502 -25.96 -36.51 21.97
CA SER A 502 -27.32 -36.78 22.44
C SER A 502 -27.58 -38.28 22.55
N SER A 503 -28.36 -38.67 23.56
CA SER A 503 -28.84 -40.04 23.73
C SER A 503 -30.31 -40.02 24.13
N ILE A 504 -31.06 -41.03 23.69
CA ILE A 504 -32.47 -41.19 24.03
C ILE A 504 -32.57 -42.12 25.23
N ILE A 505 -33.25 -41.67 26.28
CA ILE A 505 -33.62 -42.52 27.40
C ILE A 505 -35.14 -42.75 27.42
N THR A 506 -35.56 -43.87 28.00
CA THR A 506 -36.98 -44.20 28.17
C THR A 506 -37.29 -44.39 29.64
N VAL A 507 -38.17 -43.53 30.17
CA VAL A 507 -38.66 -43.59 31.54
C VAL A 507 -40.00 -44.32 31.52
N LEU A 508 -40.02 -45.52 32.11
CA LEU A 508 -41.22 -46.34 32.21
C LEU A 508 -41.98 -46.04 33.51
N GLU A 509 -43.30 -45.95 33.40
CA GLU A 509 -44.22 -45.96 34.53
C GLU A 509 -45.16 -47.16 34.36
N GLY A 510 -45.25 -48.00 35.40
CA GLY A 510 -46.18 -49.13 35.42
C GLY A 510 -45.56 -50.50 35.19
N ILE A 511 -46.37 -51.42 34.66
CA ILE A 511 -46.06 -52.85 34.55
C ILE A 511 -46.23 -53.35 33.11
N ILE A 512 -45.28 -54.16 32.66
CA ILE A 512 -45.35 -54.95 31.42
C ILE A 512 -45.31 -56.45 31.81
N ILE A 513 -46.37 -57.18 31.44
CA ILE A 513 -46.52 -58.60 31.77
C ILE A 513 -46.32 -59.43 30.51
N PRO A 514 -45.24 -60.25 30.43
CA PRO A 514 -45.10 -61.20 29.33
C PRO A 514 -46.13 -62.33 29.45
N ASN A 515 -46.43 -63.02 28.35
CA ASN A 515 -47.40 -64.12 28.31
C ASN A 515 -46.76 -65.50 28.04
N VAL A 516 -45.45 -65.54 27.77
CA VAL A 516 -44.69 -66.75 27.47
C VAL A 516 -43.24 -66.62 27.96
N PHE A 517 -42.67 -67.71 28.44
CA PHE A 517 -41.23 -67.83 28.70
C PHE A 517 -40.77 -69.28 28.53
N SER A 518 -39.47 -69.48 28.35
CA SER A 518 -38.88 -70.77 27.98
C SER A 518 -37.60 -71.04 28.79
N PRO A 519 -37.66 -71.72 29.96
CA PRO A 519 -36.51 -71.99 30.82
C PRO A 519 -35.60 -73.09 30.24
N ASN A 520 -34.86 -72.78 29.18
CA ASN A 520 -34.00 -73.70 28.43
C ASN A 520 -32.48 -73.49 28.67
N GLY A 521 -32.09 -72.42 29.35
CA GLY A 521 -30.71 -72.06 29.66
C GLY A 521 -29.96 -71.39 28.52
N ASP A 522 -30.63 -70.86 27.49
CA ASP A 522 -30.02 -70.11 26.39
C ASP A 522 -29.75 -68.63 26.72
N GLY A 523 -30.17 -68.18 27.91
CA GLY A 523 -30.05 -66.82 28.40
C GLY A 523 -31.14 -65.86 27.90
N ILE A 524 -32.10 -66.34 27.11
CA ILE A 524 -33.16 -65.54 26.48
C ILE A 524 -34.52 -66.03 26.96
N ASN A 525 -35.23 -65.18 27.71
CA ASN A 525 -36.56 -65.49 28.27
C ASN A 525 -36.60 -66.80 29.10
N ASP A 526 -35.49 -67.12 29.77
CA ASP A 526 -35.36 -68.28 30.65
C ASP A 526 -36.16 -68.15 31.95
N GLU A 527 -36.55 -66.94 32.30
CA GLU A 527 -37.27 -66.64 33.52
C GLU A 527 -38.48 -65.78 33.19
N PHE A 528 -39.60 -66.10 33.82
CA PHE A 528 -40.75 -65.23 33.83
C PHE A 528 -40.56 -64.16 34.90
N TYR A 529 -40.63 -62.90 34.49
CA TYR A 529 -40.72 -61.78 35.40
C TYR A 529 -41.61 -60.72 34.81
N ILE A 530 -42.15 -59.90 35.70
CA ILE A 530 -42.98 -58.78 35.34
C ILE A 530 -42.09 -57.56 35.34
N ALA A 531 -41.81 -56.99 34.16
CA ALA A 531 -41.05 -55.74 34.09
C ALA A 531 -41.89 -54.63 34.72
N ASN A 532 -41.37 -54.02 35.77
CA ASN A 532 -42.11 -53.06 36.58
C ASN A 532 -41.19 -51.91 37.00
N SER A 533 -41.77 -50.73 37.22
CA SER A 533 -41.09 -49.60 37.84
C SER A 533 -42.03 -48.81 38.74
N GLY A 534 -41.50 -48.29 39.86
CA GLY A 534 -42.24 -47.40 40.75
C GLY A 534 -43.30 -48.11 41.62
N MET A 535 -43.13 -49.41 41.88
CA MET A 535 -44.07 -50.18 42.71
C MET A 535 -43.73 -50.06 44.20
N ASN A 536 -44.69 -49.58 45.00
CA ASN A 536 -44.62 -49.56 46.46
C ASN A 536 -44.98 -50.93 47.06
N GLU A 537 -45.95 -51.61 46.46
CA GLU A 537 -46.33 -52.97 46.80
C GLU A 537 -46.25 -53.85 45.56
N PHE A 538 -45.78 -55.08 45.72
CA PHE A 538 -45.76 -56.09 44.67
C PHE A 538 -46.09 -57.45 45.27
N GLN A 539 -46.98 -58.19 44.62
CA GLN A 539 -47.29 -59.57 44.94
C GLN A 539 -47.64 -60.30 43.65
N LEU A 540 -46.85 -61.30 43.32
CA LEU A 540 -47.08 -62.20 42.21
C LEU A 540 -47.30 -63.60 42.76
N GLN A 541 -48.39 -64.24 42.35
CA GLN A 541 -48.69 -65.63 42.65
C GLN A 541 -48.94 -66.37 41.33
N ILE A 542 -48.41 -67.57 41.20
CA ILE A 542 -48.55 -68.42 40.01
C ILE A 542 -49.10 -69.77 40.45
N PHE A 543 -50.12 -70.23 39.74
CA PHE A 543 -50.88 -71.44 40.01
C PHE A 543 -50.78 -72.41 38.84
N ASP A 544 -50.78 -73.71 39.14
CA ASP A 544 -50.90 -74.76 38.12
C ASP A 544 -52.33 -74.87 37.55
N ARG A 545 -52.53 -75.80 36.61
CA ARG A 545 -53.83 -76.04 35.96
C ARG A 545 -54.94 -76.51 36.91
N TRP A 546 -54.59 -76.93 38.13
CA TRP A 546 -55.53 -77.38 39.16
C TRP A 546 -55.78 -76.30 40.21
N GLY A 547 -55.20 -75.11 40.06
CA GLY A 547 -55.32 -74.00 41.01
C GLY A 547 -54.40 -74.14 42.22
N VAL A 548 -53.38 -75.00 42.18
CA VAL A 548 -52.39 -75.15 43.25
C VAL A 548 -51.34 -74.05 43.10
N LEU A 549 -51.08 -73.30 44.17
CA LEU A 549 -50.02 -72.29 44.21
C LEU A 549 -48.65 -72.97 44.08
N ILE A 550 -47.90 -72.60 43.05
CA ILE A 550 -46.58 -73.19 42.75
C ILE A 550 -45.43 -72.21 42.89
N PHE A 551 -45.69 -70.91 42.81
CA PHE A 551 -44.70 -69.87 43.01
C PHE A 551 -45.37 -68.62 43.57
N GLU A 552 -44.74 -67.97 44.53
CA GLU A 552 -45.15 -66.65 44.99
C GLU A 552 -43.94 -65.80 45.35
N THR A 553 -44.08 -64.50 45.15
CA THR A 553 -43.10 -63.51 45.59
C THR A 553 -43.79 -62.19 45.90
N THR A 554 -43.28 -61.49 46.91
CA THR A 554 -43.59 -60.08 47.18
C THR A 554 -42.47 -59.13 46.73
N ALA A 555 -41.34 -59.67 46.29
CA ALA A 555 -40.24 -58.90 45.75
C ALA A 555 -40.31 -58.91 44.23
N SER A 556 -40.43 -57.72 43.64
CA SER A 556 -40.58 -57.52 42.20
C SER A 556 -39.34 -57.88 41.37
N ALA A 557 -38.19 -58.03 42.03
CA ALA A 557 -36.93 -58.48 41.44
C ALA A 557 -36.81 -60.01 41.35
N ILE A 558 -37.63 -60.77 42.09
CA ILE A 558 -37.58 -62.24 42.04
C ILE A 558 -38.32 -62.74 40.80
N ARG A 559 -37.64 -63.61 40.07
CA ARG A 559 -38.09 -64.14 38.79
C ARG A 559 -38.47 -65.61 38.95
N TRP A 560 -39.45 -66.05 38.20
CA TRP A 560 -39.87 -67.45 38.19
C TRP A 560 -39.14 -68.21 37.09
N ASP A 561 -38.35 -69.20 37.47
CA ASP A 561 -37.53 -70.04 36.58
C ASP A 561 -38.29 -71.28 36.06
N GLY A 562 -39.60 -71.36 36.30
CA GLY A 562 -40.39 -72.54 35.95
C GLY A 562 -40.27 -73.69 36.94
N ARG A 563 -39.84 -73.46 38.18
CA ARG A 563 -39.86 -74.45 39.26
C ARG A 563 -40.87 -74.10 40.35
N THR A 564 -41.38 -75.10 41.05
CA THR A 564 -42.21 -74.89 42.24
C THR A 564 -41.39 -74.26 43.38
N THR A 565 -42.04 -73.73 44.42
CA THR A 565 -41.37 -73.25 45.64
C THR A 565 -40.51 -74.31 46.33
N SER A 566 -40.79 -75.61 46.08
CA SER A 566 -39.99 -76.75 46.56
C SER A 566 -38.84 -77.13 45.62
N GLY A 567 -38.64 -76.41 44.51
CA GLY A 567 -37.57 -76.61 43.52
C GLY A 567 -37.88 -77.63 42.42
N ALA A 568 -39.07 -78.23 42.38
CA ALA A 568 -39.46 -79.21 41.37
C ALA A 568 -39.72 -78.53 40.02
N LYS A 569 -39.23 -79.11 38.91
CA LYS A 569 -39.47 -78.57 37.55
C LYS A 569 -40.96 -78.65 37.22
N CYS A 570 -41.56 -77.53 36.82
CA CYS A 570 -42.93 -77.49 36.33
C CYS A 570 -43.00 -78.06 34.90
N THR A 571 -44.14 -78.65 34.52
CA THR A 571 -44.32 -79.21 33.17
C THR A 571 -44.73 -78.16 32.16
N ASP A 572 -44.44 -78.40 30.89
CA ASP A 572 -44.90 -77.53 29.80
C ASP A 572 -46.42 -77.34 29.83
N GLY A 573 -46.85 -76.10 29.63
CA GLY A 573 -48.26 -75.76 29.58
C GLY A 573 -48.58 -74.36 30.08
N THR A 574 -49.88 -74.14 30.29
CA THR A 574 -50.41 -72.85 30.72
C THR A 574 -50.59 -72.83 32.24
N TYR A 575 -50.11 -71.75 32.83
CA TYR A 575 -50.18 -71.42 34.25
C TYR A 575 -51.03 -70.17 34.43
N TYR A 576 -51.70 -70.07 35.57
CA TYR A 576 -52.51 -68.89 35.89
C TYR A 576 -51.76 -68.01 36.89
N TYR A 577 -51.67 -66.71 36.64
CA TYR A 577 -51.05 -65.78 37.58
C TYR A 577 -52.06 -64.79 38.15
N LEU A 578 -51.83 -64.43 39.41
CA LEU A 578 -52.45 -63.31 40.10
C LEU A 578 -51.35 -62.28 40.38
N LEU A 579 -51.51 -61.06 39.84
CA LEU A 579 -50.65 -59.93 40.15
C LEU A 579 -51.46 -58.88 40.91
N LYS A 580 -50.96 -58.52 42.08
CA LYS A 580 -51.32 -57.28 42.77
C LYS A 580 -50.07 -56.43 42.93
N ALA A 581 -50.05 -55.26 42.33
CA ALA A 581 -48.98 -54.29 42.50
C ALA A 581 -49.56 -52.89 42.58
N ILE A 582 -48.96 -52.03 43.40
CA ILE A 582 -49.46 -50.67 43.64
C ILE A 582 -48.30 -49.71 43.42
N SER A 583 -48.47 -48.76 42.50
CA SER A 583 -47.61 -47.57 42.40
C SER A 583 -48.28 -46.39 43.13
N PRO A 584 -47.57 -45.27 43.39
CA PRO A 584 -48.18 -44.05 43.92
C PRO A 584 -49.33 -43.49 43.06
N THR A 585 -49.39 -43.85 41.78
CA THR A 585 -50.31 -43.28 40.78
C THR A 585 -51.35 -44.29 40.28
N GLN A 586 -51.12 -45.59 40.43
CA GLN A 586 -51.94 -46.64 39.84
C GLN A 586 -51.90 -47.97 40.60
N ASP A 587 -53.08 -48.57 40.79
CA ASP A 587 -53.25 -49.93 41.30
C ASP A 587 -53.35 -50.93 40.14
N TYR A 588 -52.44 -51.90 40.10
CA TYR A 588 -52.43 -53.02 39.16
C TYR A 588 -52.94 -54.27 39.88
N SER A 589 -54.22 -54.60 39.72
CA SER A 589 -54.78 -55.88 40.14
C SER A 589 -55.24 -56.64 38.90
N THR A 590 -54.40 -57.51 38.37
CA THR A 590 -54.67 -58.23 37.12
C THR A 590 -54.36 -59.71 37.26
N THR A 591 -55.01 -60.48 36.41
CA THR A 591 -54.87 -61.93 36.36
C THR A 591 -54.77 -62.37 34.91
N GLY A 592 -54.05 -63.46 34.65
CA GLY A 592 -53.92 -63.93 33.29
C GLY A 592 -53.29 -65.30 33.19
N PHE A 593 -53.02 -65.69 31.96
CA PHE A 593 -52.41 -66.96 31.63
C PHE A 593 -50.97 -66.74 31.13
N LEU A 594 -50.06 -67.56 31.63
CA LEU A 594 -48.65 -67.60 31.26
C LEU A 594 -48.34 -68.96 30.66
N THR A 595 -47.69 -69.01 29.51
CA THR A 595 -47.26 -70.27 28.90
C THR A 595 -45.80 -70.55 29.22
N LEU A 596 -45.52 -71.71 29.81
CA LEU A 596 -44.18 -72.25 30.01
C LEU A 596 -43.90 -73.28 28.91
N ILE A 597 -42.81 -73.08 28.17
CA ILE A 597 -42.36 -73.98 27.10
C ILE A 597 -40.97 -74.50 27.45
N GLY A 598 -40.87 -75.78 27.80
CA GLY A 598 -39.61 -76.45 28.09
C GLY A 598 -39.00 -77.02 26.82
N SER A 599 -37.72 -76.74 26.56
CA SER A 599 -37.00 -77.44 25.49
C SER A 599 -36.45 -78.79 26.00
N ASP A 600 -37.33 -79.72 26.37
CA ASP A 600 -36.91 -81.12 26.42
C ASP A 600 -36.90 -81.60 24.96
N LYS A 601 -35.74 -81.45 24.31
CA LYS A 601 -35.48 -82.05 22.99
C LYS A 601 -35.80 -83.55 23.08
N HIS A 602 -36.77 -83.99 22.28
CA HIS A 602 -36.70 -85.35 21.73
C HIS A 602 -35.51 -85.47 20.78
#